data_AF-A0A8B6EF31-F1
#
_entry.id   AF-A0A8B6EF31-F1
#
_cell.length_a   1.000
_cell.length_b   1.000
_cell.length_c   1.000
_cell.angle_alpha   90.00
_cell.angle_beta   90.00
_cell.angle_gamma   90.00
#
_symmetry.space_group_name_H-M   'P 1'
#
loop_
_entity.id
_entity.type
_entity.pdbx_description
1 polymer ?
#
loop_
_entity_poly.entity_id
_entity_poly.type
_entity_poly.pdbx_seq_one_letter_code
_entity_poly.pdbx_strand_id
1 'polypeptide(L)'
;MEMRNRLYSKYKKECVTHCQRKSGRYRFSIISFTLQGTMKNLMIFVLCLVSAVYSNPYRNIGLYRGYVGCFVDDPNRMLKHRIQGLHLNTLEKCRLHCRGYKYLGLQASHWCLCGNRYYSHAFPQASELQCNYPCAGEPNRMCGGAWRNAIYEV
;
A
#
# COMPACT_ATOMS: atom_id res chain seq x y z
N MET A 1 4.17 -29.95 5.34
CA MET A 1 4.48 -28.54 5.01
C MET A 1 5.15 -28.36 3.65
N GLU A 2 5.80 -29.37 3.08
CA GLU A 2 6.55 -29.22 1.80
C GLU A 2 5.72 -29.11 0.52
N MET A 3 4.50 -29.69 0.44
CA MET A 3 3.63 -29.54 -0.75
C MET A 3 3.14 -28.10 -0.96
N ARG A 4 2.91 -27.37 0.14
CA ARG A 4 2.41 -25.99 0.14
C ARG A 4 3.41 -25.02 -0.51
N ASN A 5 4.70 -25.24 -0.29
CA ASN A 5 5.77 -24.42 -0.86
C ASN A 5 6.00 -24.70 -2.36
N ARG A 6 5.80 -25.95 -2.82
CA ARG A 6 5.94 -26.29 -4.25
C ARG A 6 4.78 -25.75 -5.08
N LEU A 7 3.54 -25.81 -4.57
CA LEU A 7 2.37 -25.20 -5.22
C LEU A 7 2.51 -23.67 -5.27
N TYR A 8 2.91 -23.02 -4.18
CA TYR A 8 3.16 -21.58 -4.14
C TYR A 8 4.21 -21.11 -5.17
N SER A 9 5.29 -21.87 -5.35
CA SER A 9 6.32 -21.58 -6.36
C SER A 9 5.81 -21.73 -7.80
N LYS A 10 4.94 -22.71 -8.05
CA LYS A 10 4.33 -22.94 -9.37
C LYS A 10 3.36 -21.80 -9.75
N TYR A 11 2.47 -21.40 -8.84
CA TYR A 11 1.49 -20.34 -9.11
C TYR A 11 2.11 -18.94 -9.20
N LYS A 12 3.21 -18.67 -8.49
CA LYS A 12 3.95 -17.40 -8.62
C LYS A 12 4.53 -17.21 -10.03
N LYS A 13 4.94 -18.28 -10.70
CA LYS A 13 5.43 -18.21 -12.10
C LYS A 13 4.30 -17.96 -13.10
N GLU A 14 3.09 -18.43 -12.83
CA GLU A 14 1.92 -18.27 -13.72
C GLU A 14 1.24 -16.90 -13.58
N CYS A 15 1.25 -16.27 -12.39
CA CYS A 15 0.67 -14.92 -12.21
C CYS A 15 1.57 -13.78 -12.72
N VAL A 16 2.90 -13.94 -12.73
CA VAL A 16 3.83 -12.88 -13.16
C VAL A 16 3.81 -12.68 -14.68
N THR A 17 3.49 -13.70 -15.47
CA THR A 17 3.46 -13.64 -16.94
C THR A 17 2.23 -12.94 -17.53
N HIS A 18 1.25 -12.51 -16.72
CA HIS A 18 0.00 -11.93 -17.25
C HIS A 18 -0.36 -10.52 -16.76
N CYS A 19 0.51 -9.88 -15.98
CA CYS A 19 0.34 -8.47 -15.62
C CYS A 19 1.31 -7.60 -16.42
N GLN A 20 1.10 -7.49 -17.74
CA GLN A 20 1.79 -6.49 -18.54
C GLN A 20 1.04 -5.16 -18.49
N ARG A 21 1.69 -4.20 -17.83
CA ARG A 21 1.28 -2.81 -17.69
C ARG A 21 1.26 -2.10 -19.05
N LYS A 22 0.06 -1.84 -19.59
CA LYS A 22 -0.15 -0.75 -20.55
C LYS A 22 -1.29 0.15 -20.08
N SER A 23 -0.91 1.41 -19.80
CA SER A 23 -1.78 2.61 -19.87
C SER A 23 -3.05 2.66 -19.01
N GLY A 24 -2.96 2.43 -17.69
CA GLY A 24 -3.86 3.07 -16.71
C GLY A 24 -5.38 2.90 -16.85
N ARG A 25 -5.86 1.91 -17.61
CA ARG A 25 -7.27 1.53 -17.69
C ARG A 25 -7.36 0.03 -17.50
N TYR A 26 -8.12 -0.42 -16.50
CA TYR A 26 -8.55 -1.80 -16.40
C TYR A 26 -9.57 -2.05 -17.51
N ARG A 27 -9.11 -2.43 -18.71
CA ARG A 27 -9.98 -3.07 -19.70
C ARG A 27 -10.02 -4.55 -19.33
N PHE A 28 -11.08 -4.96 -18.65
CA PHE A 28 -11.48 -6.36 -18.64
C PHE A 28 -11.97 -6.70 -20.04
N SER A 29 -11.14 -7.36 -20.84
CA SER A 29 -11.67 -8.10 -21.99
C SER A 29 -12.47 -9.25 -21.42
N ILE A 30 -13.79 -9.19 -21.59
CA ILE A 30 -14.69 -10.32 -21.37
C ILE A 30 -14.31 -11.35 -22.44
N ILE A 31 -13.42 -12.28 -22.09
CA ILE A 31 -13.26 -13.49 -22.87
C ILE A 31 -14.52 -14.31 -22.58
N SER A 32 -15.39 -14.39 -23.59
CA SER A 32 -16.57 -15.24 -23.60
C SER A 32 -16.15 -16.68 -23.31
N PHE A 33 -16.26 -17.11 -22.06
CA PHE A 33 -16.16 -18.52 -21.71
C PHE A 33 -17.48 -19.17 -22.09
N THR A 34 -17.44 -19.90 -23.20
CA THR A 34 -18.55 -20.71 -23.68
C THR A 34 -18.97 -21.73 -22.63
N LEU A 35 -20.30 -21.83 -22.51
CA LEU A 35 -21.06 -22.65 -21.57
C LEU A 35 -20.68 -24.13 -21.68
N GLN A 36 -20.21 -24.72 -20.58
CA GLN A 36 -20.54 -26.10 -20.23
C GLN A 36 -20.60 -26.22 -18.71
N GLY A 37 -21.80 -26.55 -18.25
CA GLY A 37 -22.20 -26.56 -16.85
C GLY A 37 -21.43 -27.59 -16.03
N THR A 38 -21.13 -27.20 -14.80
CA THR A 38 -21.21 -27.99 -13.56
C THR A 38 -20.71 -27.06 -12.46
N MET A 39 -21.16 -27.27 -11.22
CA MET A 39 -20.94 -26.39 -10.06
C MET A 39 -19.45 -26.05 -9.73
N LYS A 40 -18.49 -26.62 -10.46
CA LYS A 40 -17.06 -26.27 -10.41
C LYS A 40 -16.78 -24.84 -10.88
N ASN A 41 -17.56 -24.30 -11.82
CA ASN A 41 -17.37 -22.91 -12.30
C ASN A 41 -17.70 -21.88 -11.22
N LEU A 42 -18.72 -22.13 -10.39
CA LEU A 42 -19.02 -21.28 -9.24
C LEU A 42 -17.88 -21.33 -8.22
N MET A 43 -17.33 -22.52 -7.93
CA MET A 43 -16.21 -22.63 -7.00
C MET A 43 -14.94 -21.97 -7.52
N ILE A 44 -14.62 -22.10 -8.81
CA ILE A 44 -13.47 -21.42 -9.44
C ILE A 44 -13.66 -19.90 -9.43
N PHE A 45 -14.86 -19.41 -9.73
CA PHE A 45 -15.18 -17.99 -9.70
C PHE A 45 -15.09 -17.43 -8.28
N VAL A 46 -15.64 -18.15 -7.29
CA VAL A 46 -15.52 -17.81 -5.87
C VAL A 46 -14.05 -17.83 -5.43
N LEU A 47 -13.26 -18.84 -5.80
CA LEU A 47 -11.83 -18.91 -5.49
C LEU A 47 -11.02 -17.79 -6.16
N CYS A 48 -11.37 -17.37 -7.38
CA CYS A 48 -10.77 -16.23 -8.06
C CYS A 48 -11.15 -14.88 -7.42
N LEU A 49 -12.41 -14.70 -7.02
CA LEU A 49 -12.83 -13.51 -6.29
C LEU A 49 -12.16 -13.45 -4.92
N VAL A 50 -12.12 -14.59 -4.22
CA VAL A 50 -11.46 -14.74 -2.93
C VAL A 50 -9.95 -14.48 -3.06
N SER A 51 -9.29 -14.99 -4.09
CA SER A 51 -7.87 -14.71 -4.35
C SER A 51 -7.62 -13.27 -4.77
N ALA A 52 -8.47 -12.64 -5.58
CA ALA A 52 -8.39 -11.22 -5.93
C ALA A 52 -8.55 -10.32 -4.70
N VAL A 53 -9.41 -10.74 -3.77
CA VAL A 53 -9.61 -10.08 -2.49
C VAL A 53 -8.40 -10.31 -1.56
N TYR A 54 -7.87 -11.54 -1.43
CA TYR A 54 -6.68 -11.84 -0.62
C TYR A 54 -5.35 -11.32 -1.20
N SER A 55 -5.26 -11.11 -2.52
CA SER A 55 -4.10 -10.53 -3.20
C SER A 55 -4.21 -9.01 -3.35
N ASN A 56 -5.32 -8.42 -2.89
CA ASN A 56 -5.47 -6.98 -2.87
C ASN A 56 -4.47 -6.38 -1.86
N PRO A 57 -3.46 -5.59 -2.30
CA PRO A 57 -2.52 -4.94 -1.40
C PRO A 57 -3.19 -3.95 -0.43
N TYR A 58 -4.49 -3.64 -0.63
CA TYR A 58 -5.31 -2.82 0.24
C TYR A 58 -6.10 -3.60 1.32
N ARG A 59 -6.02 -4.94 1.39
CA ARG A 59 -6.84 -5.75 2.35
C ARG A 59 -6.23 -5.94 3.75
N ASN A 60 -5.24 -5.13 4.15
CA ASN A 60 -4.79 -5.09 5.54
C ASN A 60 -5.44 -3.93 6.32
N ILE A 61 -6.77 -3.80 6.21
CA ILE A 61 -7.58 -2.82 6.95
C ILE A 61 -7.60 -3.06 8.48
N GLY A 62 -7.01 -4.17 8.96
CA GLY A 62 -6.89 -4.49 10.40
C GLY A 62 -5.60 -4.02 11.11
N LEU A 63 -4.64 -3.38 10.43
CA LEU A 63 -3.34 -2.98 11.02
C LEU A 63 -3.06 -1.47 10.95
N TYR A 64 -4.00 -0.65 10.46
CA TYR A 64 -3.89 0.82 10.43
C TYR A 64 -4.23 1.46 11.78
N ARG A 65 -3.66 0.97 12.90
CA ARG A 65 -3.82 1.70 14.17
C ARG A 65 -3.16 3.08 14.02
N GLY A 66 -3.99 4.11 13.95
CA GLY A 66 -3.57 5.51 13.88
C GLY A 66 -3.39 6.08 12.48
N TYR A 67 -3.77 5.42 11.37
CA TYR A 67 -3.73 6.11 10.07
C TYR A 67 -4.76 7.24 10.01
N VAL A 68 -4.30 8.43 9.65
CA VAL A 68 -5.12 9.64 9.61
C VAL A 68 -5.55 9.98 8.19
N GLY A 69 -4.64 9.82 7.22
CA GLY A 69 -4.93 10.10 5.82
C GLY A 69 -3.72 10.55 5.02
N CYS A 70 -3.95 10.81 3.73
CA CYS A 70 -2.98 11.38 2.82
C CYS A 70 -3.05 12.91 2.78
N PHE A 71 -1.93 13.61 2.95
CA PHE A 71 -1.88 15.07 3.00
C PHE A 71 -0.82 15.65 2.06
N VAL A 72 -1.11 16.83 1.50
CA VAL A 72 -0.14 17.61 0.72
C VAL A 72 0.99 18.07 1.62
N ASP A 73 2.21 17.99 1.10
CA ASP A 73 3.41 18.60 1.70
C ASP A 73 4.03 19.59 0.72
N ASP A 74 4.85 20.49 1.25
CA ASP A 74 5.55 21.52 0.48
C ASP A 74 6.96 21.75 1.05
N PRO A 75 7.77 22.64 0.45
CA PRO A 75 9.10 22.98 0.97
C PRO A 75 9.11 23.52 2.41
N ASN A 76 8.02 24.12 2.89
CA ASN A 76 7.90 24.57 4.27
C ASN A 76 7.77 23.40 5.24
N ARG A 77 7.35 22.22 4.78
CA ARG A 77 7.15 20.98 5.54
C ARG A 77 6.03 21.06 6.57
N MET A 78 5.09 20.16 6.47
CA MET A 78 4.05 19.98 7.47
C MET A 78 4.61 19.42 8.79
N LEU A 79 5.35 18.31 8.70
CA LEU A 79 6.08 17.71 9.82
C LEU A 79 7.55 18.12 9.73
N LYS A 80 8.01 18.91 10.71
CA LYS A 80 9.29 19.62 10.63
C LYS A 80 10.51 18.74 10.92
N HIS A 81 10.34 17.64 11.65
CA HIS A 81 11.46 16.84 12.09
C HIS A 81 11.66 15.62 11.20
N ARG A 82 12.60 15.69 10.25
CA ARG A 82 12.96 14.56 9.40
C ARG A 82 14.01 13.68 10.06
N ILE A 83 13.73 12.37 10.14
CA ILE A 83 14.71 11.37 10.55
C ILE A 83 15.63 11.06 9.36
N GLN A 84 16.93 11.19 9.58
CA GLN A 84 17.97 10.90 8.57
C GLN A 84 18.45 9.45 8.66
N GLY A 85 19.04 8.93 7.58
CA GLY A 85 19.63 7.59 7.55
C GLY A 85 18.66 6.40 7.40
N LEU A 86 17.35 6.65 7.30
CA LEU A 86 16.32 5.60 7.13
C LEU A 86 16.13 5.21 5.65
N HIS A 87 17.15 4.68 4.99
CA HIS A 87 17.05 4.27 3.57
C HIS A 87 16.03 3.15 3.35
N LEU A 88 15.94 2.19 4.29
CA LEU A 88 14.95 1.10 4.30
C LEU A 88 13.88 1.36 5.35
N ASN A 89 13.14 2.47 5.17
CA ASN A 89 12.09 2.90 6.09
C ASN A 89 10.90 1.93 6.09
N THR A 90 10.29 1.78 7.27
CA THR A 90 9.02 1.08 7.49
C THR A 90 8.17 1.92 8.45
N LEU A 91 6.85 1.68 8.51
CA LEU A 91 5.99 2.37 9.46
C LEU A 91 6.49 2.18 10.91
N GLU A 92 6.81 0.94 11.29
CA GLU A 92 7.26 0.63 12.65
C GLU A 92 8.60 1.30 13.02
N LYS A 93 9.57 1.34 12.09
CA LYS A 93 10.83 2.06 12.32
C LYS A 93 10.57 3.54 12.51
N CYS A 94 9.73 4.14 11.66
CA CYS A 94 9.41 5.55 11.77
C CYS A 94 8.68 5.85 13.09
N ARG A 95 7.73 5.00 13.49
CA ARG A 95 7.01 5.10 14.76
C ARG A 95 7.95 5.03 15.96
N LEU A 96 8.93 4.12 15.94
CA LEU A 96 9.98 4.03 16.97
C LEU A 96 10.75 5.35 17.12
N HIS A 97 11.16 5.98 16.03
CA HIS A 97 11.87 7.25 16.07
C HIS A 97 10.97 8.43 16.47
N CYS A 98 9.69 8.39 16.12
CA CYS A 98 8.74 9.46 16.42
C CYS A 98 8.04 9.35 17.78
N ARG A 99 8.39 8.40 18.68
CA ARG A 99 7.72 8.17 19.98
C ARG A 99 7.50 9.41 20.87
N GLY A 100 8.30 10.47 20.69
CA GLY A 100 8.14 11.75 21.40
C GLY A 100 7.20 12.76 20.73
N TYR A 101 6.55 12.39 19.63
CA TYR A 101 5.67 13.23 18.83
C TYR A 101 4.27 12.64 18.76
N LYS A 102 3.27 13.47 18.48
CA LYS A 102 1.88 13.02 18.29
C LYS A 102 1.64 12.33 16.95
N TYR A 103 2.37 12.76 15.92
CA TYR A 103 2.18 12.29 14.56
C TYR A 103 3.50 11.98 13.89
N LEU A 104 3.45 11.01 12.99
CA LEU A 104 4.49 10.69 12.03
C LEU A 104 3.93 10.81 10.61
N GLY A 105 4.83 11.01 9.65
CA GLY A 105 4.53 11.06 8.23
C GLY A 105 5.54 10.24 7.44
N LEU A 106 5.02 9.43 6.53
CA LEU A 106 5.81 8.68 5.57
C LEU A 106 5.71 9.37 4.22
N GLN A 107 6.85 9.65 3.58
CA GLN A 107 6.90 10.33 2.28
C GLN A 107 7.90 9.66 1.34
N ALA A 108 7.59 9.66 0.05
CA ALA A 108 8.50 9.23 -1.02
C ALA A 108 9.19 7.88 -0.75
N SER A 109 8.48 6.89 -0.20
CA SER A 109 8.98 5.53 0.13
C SER A 109 9.98 5.42 1.29
N HIS A 110 10.83 6.41 1.51
CA HIS A 110 11.98 6.30 2.44
C HIS A 110 12.04 7.40 3.50
N TRP A 111 11.21 8.44 3.42
CA TRP A 111 11.26 9.52 4.41
C TRP A 111 10.41 9.17 5.61
N CYS A 112 10.94 9.49 6.78
CA CYS A 112 10.25 9.48 8.05
C CYS A 112 10.28 10.91 8.61
N LEU A 113 9.10 11.45 8.90
CA LEU A 113 8.91 12.79 9.41
C LEU A 113 8.11 12.69 10.72
N CYS A 114 8.46 13.49 11.73
CA CYS A 114 7.75 13.56 13.00
C CYS A 114 7.25 14.99 13.24
N GLY A 115 6.14 15.12 13.96
CA GLY A 115 5.62 16.42 14.37
C GLY A 115 4.40 16.32 15.26
N ASN A 116 4.01 17.45 15.83
CA ASN A 116 2.89 17.52 16.78
C ASN A 116 1.60 18.07 16.16
N ARG A 117 1.63 18.41 14.87
CA ARG A 117 0.50 18.91 14.09
C ARG A 117 0.63 18.41 12.66
N TYR A 118 -0.46 17.88 12.09
CA TYR A 118 -0.51 17.38 10.71
C TYR A 118 -1.52 18.14 9.85
N TYR A 119 -2.19 19.16 10.37
CA TYR A 119 -3.23 19.88 9.64
C TYR A 119 -3.05 21.38 9.76
N SER A 120 -3.17 22.04 8.61
CA SER A 120 -3.41 23.48 8.47
C SER A 120 -4.02 23.74 7.09
N HIS A 121 -4.57 24.93 6.86
CA HIS A 121 -5.06 25.30 5.52
C HIS A 121 -3.99 25.21 4.41
N ALA A 122 -2.70 25.32 4.78
CA ALA A 122 -1.59 25.16 3.83
C ALA A 122 -1.30 23.69 3.44
N PHE A 123 -1.82 22.72 4.20
CA PHE A 123 -1.58 21.28 4.00
C PHE A 123 -2.92 20.54 3.90
N PRO A 124 -3.69 20.75 2.81
CA PRO A 124 -4.97 20.10 2.64
C PRO A 124 -4.83 18.58 2.50
N GLN A 125 -5.90 17.89 2.82
CA GLN A 125 -6.01 16.46 2.56
C GLN A 125 -5.97 16.20 1.05
N ALA A 126 -5.25 15.16 0.66
CA ALA A 126 -5.09 14.70 -0.72
C ALA A 126 -5.87 13.40 -0.95
N SER A 127 -6.01 13.01 -2.22
CA SER A 127 -6.53 11.68 -2.56
C SER A 127 -5.57 10.60 -2.06
N GLU A 128 -6.12 9.54 -1.45
CA GLU A 128 -5.37 8.36 -1.01
C GLU A 128 -4.55 7.71 -2.15
N LEU A 129 -5.00 7.87 -3.39
CA LEU A 129 -4.27 7.39 -4.58
C LEU A 129 -2.92 8.09 -4.79
N GLN A 130 -2.69 9.23 -4.15
CA GLN A 130 -1.42 9.97 -4.20
C GLN A 130 -0.44 9.52 -3.10
N CYS A 131 -0.91 8.75 -2.11
CA CYS A 131 -0.10 8.11 -1.08
C CYS A 131 0.11 6.61 -1.39
N ASN A 132 0.52 6.32 -2.62
CA ASN A 132 0.60 4.96 -3.17
C ASN A 132 2.04 4.46 -3.40
N TYR A 133 3.04 5.11 -2.83
CA TYR A 133 4.43 4.68 -2.98
C TYR A 133 4.73 3.59 -1.95
N PRO A 134 5.22 2.41 -2.36
CA PRO A 134 5.56 1.36 -1.41
C PRO A 134 6.71 1.81 -0.50
N CYS A 135 6.70 1.37 0.76
CA CYS A 135 7.80 1.59 1.68
C CYS A 135 9.06 0.86 1.21
N ALA A 136 10.21 1.51 1.31
CA ALA A 136 11.48 0.91 0.87
C ALA A 136 11.85 -0.35 1.68
N GLY A 137 11.56 -0.38 2.99
CA GLY A 137 11.81 -1.53 3.86
C GLY A 137 10.62 -2.49 4.01
N GLU A 138 9.46 -2.16 3.45
CA GLU A 138 8.22 -2.95 3.58
C GLU A 138 7.34 -2.77 2.33
N PRO A 139 7.68 -3.42 1.19
CA PRO A 139 7.04 -3.13 -0.11
C PRO A 139 5.53 -3.39 -0.19
N ASN A 140 4.99 -4.16 0.77
CA ASN A 140 3.57 -4.46 0.88
C ASN A 140 2.78 -3.37 1.63
N ARG A 141 3.44 -2.29 2.07
CA ARG A 141 2.84 -1.15 2.76
C ARG A 141 3.14 0.14 2.00
N MET A 142 2.20 1.08 2.04
CA MET A 142 2.36 2.40 1.42
C MET A 142 2.99 3.42 2.37
N CYS A 143 3.92 4.22 1.86
CA CYS A 143 4.74 5.22 2.55
C CYS A 143 4.65 6.59 1.84
N GLY A 144 3.41 7.06 1.65
CA GLY A 144 3.13 8.37 1.07
C GLY A 144 3.37 8.43 -0.44
N GLY A 145 3.83 9.57 -0.92
CA GLY A 145 4.13 9.83 -2.33
C GLY A 145 5.08 11.02 -2.50
N ALA A 146 5.29 11.45 -3.74
CA ALA A 146 6.05 12.68 -4.01
C ALA A 146 5.30 13.89 -3.43
N TRP A 147 5.88 14.56 -2.44
CA TRP A 147 5.23 15.67 -1.72
C TRP A 147 3.86 15.31 -1.13
N ARG A 148 3.69 14.03 -0.74
CA ARG A 148 2.48 13.52 -0.09
C ARG A 148 2.87 12.74 1.14
N ASN A 149 2.36 13.16 2.27
CA ASN A 149 2.57 12.50 3.55
C ASN A 149 1.41 11.55 3.82
N ALA A 150 1.70 10.26 3.99
CA ALA A 150 0.79 9.34 4.66
C ALA A 150 0.97 9.57 6.17
N ILE A 151 -0.05 10.14 6.82
CA ILE A 151 0.02 10.55 8.22
C ILE A 151 -0.52 9.47 9.14
N TYR A 152 0.20 9.23 10.22
CA TYR A 152 -0.21 8.34 11.29
C TYR A 152 -0.06 9.03 12.65
N GLU A 153 -0.95 8.73 13.57
CA GLU A 153 -0.72 8.86 15.00
C GLU A 153 0.40 7.89 15.42
N VAL A 154 1.24 8.37 16.33
CA VAL A 154 2.39 7.62 16.87
C VAL A 154 1.93 6.69 17.96
#